data_AF-A0A9D2X5V9-F1
#
_entry.id   AF-A0A9D2X5V9-F1
#
_cell.length_a   1.000
_cell.length_b   1.000
_cell.length_c   1.000
_cell.angle_alpha   90.00
_cell.angle_beta   90.00
_cell.angle_gamma   90.00
#
_symmetry.space_group_name_H-M   'P 1'
#
loop_
_entity.id
_entity.type
_entity.pdbx_description
1 polymer ?
#
loop_
_entity_poly.entity_id
_entity_poly.type
_entity_poly.pdbx_seq_one_letter_code
_entity_poly.pdbx_strand_id
1 'polypeptide(L)'
;MPSPAEQGAIYGNLHSYKMFTRPTAQRLFGSYSFRKKSGPKHHENIQKMLEILASNGTLTTWGMAKTHLADSKSIRSQEKEYRRLLMGRMARGKHTSGLLDVGLVVKDGKSMLKVPADQYRLSLHGILYSIDVLDLSNKQADTMAAKYAHVLPMVFGKWGFLKKIIGDEVYRLKILAGGLFMDNIQIANITNFPVYELMTYLNVKYQNNFEQINEEDLADQISFWFYTTLLVPSRLGSAKKQTSLALNQWKKIFKDDPELKTWYYGFVDDAIAFYSKRFKTIKKLDSL
;
A
#
# COMPACT_ATOMS: atom_id res chain seq x y z
N MET A 1 12.44 4.78 12.63
CA MET A 1 11.20 4.00 12.84
C MET A 1 11.49 2.84 13.78
N PRO A 2 10.50 2.26 14.48
CA PRO A 2 10.71 1.08 15.32
C PRO A 2 11.19 -0.10 14.48
N SER A 3 12.01 -0.99 15.05
CA SER A 3 12.46 -2.21 14.38
C SER A 3 11.29 -3.15 14.04
N PRO A 4 11.41 -4.05 13.05
CA PRO A 4 10.33 -4.99 12.70
C PRO A 4 9.81 -5.82 13.90
N ALA A 5 10.69 -6.19 14.83
CA ALA A 5 10.32 -6.89 16.06
C ALA A 5 9.48 -6.01 17.01
N GLU A 6 9.77 -4.71 17.08
CA GLU A 6 9.03 -3.74 17.90
C GLU A 6 7.71 -3.32 17.26
N GLN A 7 7.62 -3.34 15.93
CA GLN A 7 6.40 -3.07 15.17
C GLN A 7 5.33 -4.14 15.40
N GLY A 8 5.72 -5.35 15.81
CA GLY A 8 4.80 -6.45 16.11
C GLY A 8 4.05 -6.99 14.87
N ALA A 9 4.57 -6.71 13.68
CA ALA A 9 4.09 -7.25 12.42
C ALA A 9 5.26 -7.49 11.47
N ILE A 10 5.24 -8.64 10.79
CA ILE A 10 6.16 -8.96 9.70
C ILE A 10 5.35 -8.92 8.41
N TYR A 11 5.79 -8.13 7.45
CA TYR A 11 5.19 -8.09 6.12
C TYR A 11 6.23 -8.48 5.07
N GLY A 12 5.77 -9.24 4.07
CA GLY A 12 6.52 -9.54 2.86
C GLY A 12 6.34 -8.48 1.79
N ASN A 13 6.97 -8.69 0.63
CA ASN A 13 6.85 -7.82 -0.54
C ASN A 13 5.41 -7.78 -1.13
N LEU A 14 5.19 -6.98 -2.17
CA LEU A 14 3.89 -6.87 -2.85
C LEU A 14 3.37 -8.21 -3.39
N HIS A 15 4.24 -9.12 -3.84
CA HIS A 15 3.81 -10.44 -4.30
C HIS A 15 3.21 -11.26 -3.15
N SER A 16 3.86 -11.22 -1.98
CA SER A 16 3.34 -11.79 -0.74
C SER A 16 2.01 -11.13 -0.31
N TYR A 17 1.90 -9.81 -0.43
CA TYR A 17 0.63 -9.11 -0.20
C TYR A 17 -0.50 -9.67 -1.06
N LYS A 18 -0.28 -9.79 -2.37
CA LYS A 18 -1.31 -10.27 -3.31
C LYS A 18 -1.70 -11.72 -3.05
N MET A 19 -0.72 -12.59 -2.80
CA MET A 19 -0.98 -14.03 -2.70
C MET A 19 -1.45 -14.47 -1.32
N PHE A 20 -1.07 -13.75 -0.25
CA PHE A 20 -1.31 -14.20 1.14
C PHE A 20 -2.05 -13.15 1.97
N THR A 21 -1.46 -11.96 2.16
CA THR A 21 -2.01 -10.96 3.09
C THR A 21 -3.38 -10.47 2.68
N ARG A 22 -3.56 -10.08 1.41
CA ARG A 22 -4.82 -9.56 0.88
C ARG A 22 -5.92 -10.62 0.92
N PRO A 23 -5.76 -11.85 0.39
CA PRO A 23 -6.78 -12.88 0.50
C PRO A 23 -7.13 -13.22 1.96
N THR A 24 -6.12 -13.28 2.83
CA THR A 24 -6.33 -13.54 4.27
C THR A 24 -7.14 -12.42 4.92
N ALA A 25 -6.77 -11.17 4.69
CA ALA A 25 -7.46 -9.99 5.19
C ALA A 25 -8.91 -9.93 4.68
N GLN A 26 -9.12 -10.14 3.39
CA GLN A 26 -10.46 -10.15 2.79
C GLN A 26 -11.34 -11.26 3.36
N ARG A 27 -10.77 -12.45 3.62
CA ARG A 27 -11.48 -13.56 4.26
C ARG A 27 -11.86 -13.24 5.70
N LEU A 28 -10.94 -12.67 6.48
CA LEU A 28 -11.13 -12.43 7.92
C LEU A 28 -11.92 -11.16 8.23
N PHE A 29 -11.82 -10.13 7.37
CA PHE A 29 -12.29 -8.77 7.64
C PHE A 29 -13.19 -8.20 6.53
N GLY A 30 -13.49 -9.00 5.51
CA GLY A 30 -14.42 -8.68 4.43
C GLY A 30 -13.74 -8.18 3.15
N SER A 31 -14.30 -8.53 2.00
CA SER A 31 -13.81 -8.09 0.67
C SER A 31 -14.51 -6.85 0.13
N TYR A 32 -15.51 -6.33 0.85
CA TYR A 32 -16.30 -5.17 0.45
C TYR A 32 -16.50 -4.23 1.64
N SER A 33 -16.67 -2.95 1.32
CA SER A 33 -16.96 -1.91 2.32
C SER A 33 -18.23 -2.24 3.09
N PHE A 34 -18.16 -2.09 4.41
CA PHE A 34 -19.31 -2.17 5.32
C PHE A 34 -20.44 -1.20 4.96
N ARG A 35 -20.15 -0.16 4.16
CA ARG A 35 -21.15 0.78 3.63
C ARG A 35 -21.97 0.20 2.49
N LYS A 36 -21.36 -0.65 1.68
CA LYS A 36 -21.94 -1.21 0.45
C LYS A 36 -22.68 -2.51 0.71
N LYS A 37 -22.20 -3.31 1.66
CA LYS A 37 -22.77 -4.62 1.96
C LYS A 37 -22.78 -4.89 3.46
N SER A 38 -23.94 -5.29 3.97
CA SER A 38 -24.06 -5.80 5.34
C SER A 38 -23.28 -7.11 5.46
N GLY A 39 -22.47 -7.22 6.50
CA GLY A 39 -21.64 -8.38 6.78
C GLY A 39 -21.57 -8.66 8.28
N PRO A 40 -20.72 -9.63 8.70
CA PRO A 40 -20.52 -9.91 10.11
C PRO A 40 -20.12 -8.65 10.88
N LYS A 41 -20.68 -8.45 12.07
CA LYS A 41 -20.39 -7.28 12.91
C LYS A 41 -18.89 -7.08 13.17
N HIS A 42 -18.17 -8.19 13.30
CA HIS A 42 -16.72 -8.18 13.44
C HIS A 42 -16.00 -7.50 12.26
N HIS A 43 -16.42 -7.79 11.02
CA HIS A 43 -15.83 -7.17 9.82
C HIS A 43 -16.11 -5.66 9.80
N GLU A 44 -17.35 -5.26 10.10
CA GLU A 44 -17.71 -3.84 10.20
C GLU A 44 -16.86 -3.10 11.25
N ASN A 45 -16.68 -3.69 12.44
CA ASN A 45 -15.91 -3.07 13.51
C ASN A 45 -14.42 -2.95 13.15
N ILE A 46 -13.85 -3.97 12.49
CA ILE A 46 -12.48 -3.92 11.95
C ILE A 46 -12.37 -2.81 10.90
N GLN A 47 -13.26 -2.78 9.92
CA GLN A 47 -13.21 -1.80 8.83
C GLN A 47 -13.38 -0.36 9.33
N LYS A 48 -14.24 -0.13 10.33
CA LYS A 48 -14.36 1.16 11.01
C LYS A 48 -13.08 1.56 11.73
N MET A 49 -12.41 0.63 12.41
CA MET A 49 -11.14 0.92 13.07
C MET A 49 -10.03 1.25 12.05
N LEU A 50 -9.97 0.53 10.92
CA LEU A 50 -9.05 0.84 9.83
C LEU A 50 -9.34 2.22 9.23
N GLU A 51 -10.60 2.60 9.07
CA GLU A 51 -10.98 3.95 8.63
C GLU A 51 -10.57 5.05 9.61
N ILE A 52 -10.67 4.80 10.93
CA ILE A 52 -10.18 5.71 11.96
C ILE A 52 -8.68 5.94 11.78
N LEU A 53 -7.91 4.87 11.63
CA LEU A 53 -6.46 4.95 11.40
C LEU A 53 -6.12 5.61 10.06
N ALA A 54 -6.88 5.35 9.00
CA ALA A 54 -6.70 6.00 7.70
C ALA A 54 -6.89 7.52 7.80
N SER A 55 -7.86 7.97 8.60
CA SER A 55 -8.21 9.40 8.72
C SER A 55 -7.33 10.16 9.70
N ASN A 56 -6.79 9.48 10.72
CA ASN A 56 -6.08 10.13 11.82
C ASN A 56 -4.58 9.86 11.85
N GLY A 57 -4.10 8.82 11.15
CA GLY A 57 -2.72 8.35 11.24
C GLY A 57 -2.47 7.56 12.52
N THR A 58 -1.31 7.80 13.13
CA THR A 58 -0.85 7.09 14.34
C THR A 58 -1.69 7.46 15.57
N LEU A 59 -2.29 6.46 16.21
CA LEU A 59 -3.13 6.62 17.40
C LEU A 59 -2.88 5.52 18.45
N THR A 60 -3.09 5.83 19.72
CA THR A 60 -3.27 4.79 20.76
C THR A 60 -4.68 4.21 20.67
N THR A 61 -4.94 3.04 21.27
CA THR A 61 -6.30 2.46 21.37
C THR A 61 -7.29 3.43 22.01
N TRP A 62 -6.82 4.21 22.98
CA TRP A 62 -7.62 5.27 23.63
C TRP A 62 -7.91 6.43 22.68
N GLY A 63 -6.92 6.85 21.88
CA GLY A 63 -7.09 7.86 20.83
C GLY A 63 -8.13 7.42 19.80
N MET A 64 -8.09 6.16 19.37
CA MET A 64 -9.08 5.59 18.46
C MET A 64 -10.49 5.57 19.09
N ALA A 65 -10.61 5.19 20.36
CA ALA A 65 -11.91 5.13 21.04
C ALA A 65 -12.58 6.52 21.16
N LYS A 66 -11.78 7.59 21.21
CA LYS A 66 -12.26 8.97 21.32
C LYS A 66 -12.77 9.59 20.02
N THR A 67 -12.48 9.02 18.85
CA THR A 67 -12.85 9.66 17.58
C THR A 67 -14.35 9.67 17.31
N HIS A 68 -15.13 8.82 17.99
CA HIS A 68 -16.57 8.66 17.76
C HIS A 68 -17.44 8.75 19.01
N LEU A 69 -16.87 8.95 20.20
CA LEU A 69 -17.60 8.85 21.46
C LEU A 69 -17.28 10.03 22.39
N ALA A 70 -18.34 10.66 22.92
CA ALA A 70 -18.24 11.76 23.88
C ALA A 70 -18.26 11.29 25.35
N ASP A 71 -18.80 10.10 25.66
CA ASP A 71 -18.93 9.59 27.03
C ASP A 71 -17.77 8.66 27.44
N SER A 72 -17.30 8.80 28.68
CA SER A 72 -16.16 8.09 29.26
C SER A 72 -16.39 6.58 29.44
N LYS A 73 -17.61 6.13 29.78
CA LYS A 73 -17.92 4.70 29.97
C LYS A 73 -17.91 3.95 28.65
N SER A 74 -18.45 4.55 27.59
CA SER A 74 -18.43 3.97 26.25
C SER A 74 -17.01 3.93 25.66
N ILE A 75 -16.18 4.95 25.92
CA ILE A 75 -14.77 4.98 25.51
C ILE A 75 -13.98 3.78 26.06
N ARG A 76 -14.12 3.45 27.35
CA ARG A 76 -13.39 2.31 27.95
C ARG A 76 -13.78 0.97 27.33
N SER A 77 -15.07 0.77 27.08
CA SER A 77 -15.55 -0.44 26.41
C SER A 77 -15.00 -0.54 24.99
N GLN A 78 -15.04 0.57 24.24
CA GLN A 78 -14.54 0.63 22.87
C GLN A 78 -13.03 0.42 22.79
N GLU A 79 -12.27 0.99 23.72
CA GLU A 79 -10.83 0.78 23.80
C GLU A 79 -10.48 -0.70 23.99
N LYS A 80 -11.20 -1.39 24.88
CA LYS A 80 -11.02 -2.83 25.11
C LYS A 80 -11.36 -3.65 23.86
N GLU A 81 -12.37 -3.24 23.11
CA GLU A 81 -12.70 -3.86 21.83
C GLU A 81 -11.58 -3.66 20.80
N TYR A 82 -11.12 -2.42 20.58
CA TYR A 82 -10.04 -2.13 19.64
C TYR A 82 -8.75 -2.86 19.98
N ARG A 83 -8.40 -2.96 21.26
CA ARG A 83 -7.26 -3.76 21.71
C ARG A 83 -7.37 -5.23 21.29
N ARG A 84 -8.56 -5.82 21.37
CA ARG A 84 -8.82 -7.20 20.92
C ARG A 84 -8.79 -7.32 19.39
N LEU A 85 -9.27 -6.32 18.66
CA LEU A 85 -9.20 -6.30 17.20
C LEU A 85 -7.75 -6.19 16.69
N LEU A 86 -6.90 -5.42 17.40
CA LEU A 86 -5.49 -5.26 17.07
C LEU A 86 -4.67 -6.53 17.34
N MET A 87 -4.76 -7.06 18.57
CA MET A 87 -3.90 -8.18 19.02
C MET A 87 -4.51 -9.56 18.73
N GLY A 88 -5.78 -9.62 18.37
CA GLY A 88 -6.51 -10.88 18.28
C GLY A 88 -6.94 -11.40 19.65
N ARG A 89 -7.34 -12.67 19.69
CA ARG A 89 -7.85 -13.30 20.93
C ARG A 89 -7.63 -14.82 20.92
N MET A 90 -7.19 -15.33 22.06
CA MET A 90 -7.27 -16.75 22.39
C MET A 90 -8.66 -17.10 22.93
N ALA A 91 -9.30 -18.10 22.33
CA ALA A 91 -10.56 -18.65 22.80
C ALA A 91 -10.55 -20.17 22.66
N ARG A 92 -10.75 -20.90 23.77
CA ARG A 92 -10.84 -22.37 23.79
C ARG A 92 -9.67 -23.05 23.05
N GLY A 93 -8.44 -22.58 23.28
CA GLY A 93 -7.23 -23.11 22.66
C GLY A 93 -6.99 -22.69 21.19
N LYS A 94 -7.89 -21.92 20.58
CA LYS A 94 -7.71 -21.38 19.21
C LYS A 94 -7.42 -19.88 19.24
N HIS A 95 -6.38 -19.45 18.53
CA HIS A 95 -6.09 -18.04 18.31
C HIS A 95 -6.93 -17.51 17.14
N THR A 96 -7.58 -16.37 17.35
CA THR A 96 -8.19 -15.59 16.27
C THR A 96 -7.26 -14.42 15.97
N SER A 97 -6.73 -14.38 14.75
CA SER A 97 -5.76 -13.38 14.31
C SER A 97 -6.31 -11.95 14.40
N GLY A 98 -5.53 -11.05 14.99
CA GLY A 98 -5.78 -9.62 14.97
C GLY A 98 -5.15 -8.92 13.76
N LEU A 99 -5.30 -7.60 13.69
CA LEU A 99 -4.71 -6.80 12.61
C LEU A 99 -3.18 -6.76 12.62
N LEU A 100 -2.56 -6.90 13.80
CA LEU A 100 -1.10 -7.01 13.92
C LEU A 100 -0.62 -8.34 13.31
N ASP A 101 -1.30 -9.45 13.62
CA ASP A 101 -0.96 -10.79 13.13
C ASP A 101 -1.07 -10.88 11.60
N VAL A 102 -2.08 -10.24 11.02
CA VAL A 102 -2.28 -10.20 9.55
C VAL A 102 -1.38 -9.15 8.89
N GLY A 103 -0.73 -8.28 9.66
CA GLY A 103 0.16 -7.24 9.15
C GLY A 103 -0.55 -6.07 8.48
N LEU A 104 -1.80 -5.76 8.84
CA LEU A 104 -2.53 -4.56 8.38
C LEU A 104 -2.26 -3.33 9.26
N VAL A 105 -1.81 -3.56 10.50
CA VAL A 105 -1.45 -2.51 11.45
C VAL A 105 -0.08 -2.83 12.01
N VAL A 106 0.67 -1.79 12.37
CA VAL A 106 1.97 -1.88 13.05
C VAL A 106 1.94 -1.03 14.31
N LYS A 107 2.78 -1.39 15.28
CA LYS A 107 3.14 -0.51 16.40
C LYS A 107 4.11 0.56 15.91
N ASP A 108 3.87 1.80 16.30
CA ASP A 108 4.59 2.99 15.84
C ASP A 108 5.10 3.81 17.03
N GLY A 109 5.79 3.11 17.94
CA GLY A 109 6.32 3.68 19.17
C GLY A 109 5.29 3.75 20.31
N LYS A 110 5.57 4.64 21.27
CA LYS A 110 4.78 4.79 22.50
C LYS A 110 4.45 6.26 22.75
N SER A 111 3.22 6.52 23.17
CA SER A 111 2.82 7.81 23.70
C SER A 111 3.20 7.91 25.18
N MET A 112 3.83 9.01 25.56
CA MET A 112 4.28 9.28 26.94
C MET A 112 3.39 10.31 27.68
N LEU A 113 2.24 10.69 27.12
CA LEU A 113 1.44 11.82 27.61
C LEU A 113 0.84 11.64 29.02
N LYS A 114 0.58 10.40 29.47
CA LYS A 114 0.09 10.10 30.83
C LYS A 114 0.64 8.80 31.37
N VAL A 115 0.51 7.72 30.59
CA VAL A 115 1.06 6.39 30.87
C VAL A 115 1.60 5.87 29.53
N PRO A 116 2.76 5.20 29.50
CA PRO A 116 3.28 4.60 28.28
C PRO A 116 2.23 3.71 27.62
N ALA A 117 1.80 4.08 26.41
CA ALA A 117 0.82 3.35 25.65
C ALA A 117 1.29 3.16 24.21
N ASP A 118 1.22 1.94 23.71
CA ASP A 118 1.55 1.63 22.32
C ASP A 118 0.70 2.48 21.37
N GLN A 119 1.38 3.06 20.38
CA GLN A 119 0.76 3.74 19.27
C GLN A 119 0.69 2.80 18.08
N TYR A 120 -0.35 2.95 17.27
CA TYR A 120 -0.64 2.08 16.15
C TYR A 120 -0.98 2.90 14.92
N ARG A 121 -0.56 2.43 13.75
CA ARG A 121 -0.90 3.01 12.46
C ARG A 121 -1.13 1.92 11.43
N LEU A 122 -1.73 2.27 10.29
CA LEU A 122 -1.77 1.35 9.16
C LEU A 122 -0.33 1.01 8.71
N SER A 123 -0.09 -0.27 8.47
CA SER A 123 1.07 -0.70 7.68
C SER A 123 0.87 -0.33 6.20
N LEU A 124 1.89 -0.48 5.37
CA LEU A 124 1.72 -0.35 3.92
C LEU A 124 0.67 -1.33 3.36
N HIS A 125 0.64 -2.59 3.82
CA HIS A 125 -0.44 -3.53 3.48
C HIS A 125 -1.81 -3.07 3.98
N GLY A 126 -1.87 -2.46 5.17
CA GLY A 126 -3.08 -1.85 5.71
C GLY A 126 -3.60 -0.69 4.88
N ILE A 127 -2.70 0.16 4.39
CA ILE A 127 -3.03 1.26 3.46
C ILE A 127 -3.63 0.68 2.18
N LEU A 128 -2.97 -0.32 1.57
CA LEU A 128 -3.47 -0.95 0.34
C LEU A 128 -4.83 -1.61 0.56
N TYR A 129 -5.00 -2.39 1.62
CA TYR A 129 -6.28 -3.02 1.95
C TYR A 129 -7.38 -1.97 2.19
N SER A 130 -7.05 -0.87 2.87
CA SER A 130 -7.99 0.21 3.14
C SER A 130 -8.46 0.90 1.85
N ILE A 131 -7.53 1.11 0.90
CA ILE A 131 -7.84 1.67 -0.42
C ILE A 131 -8.71 0.71 -1.24
N ASP A 132 -8.45 -0.59 -1.19
CA ASP A 132 -9.17 -1.64 -1.93
C ASP A 132 -10.60 -1.80 -1.41
N VAL A 133 -10.76 -1.96 -0.09
CA VAL A 133 -11.99 -2.46 0.52
C VAL A 133 -12.90 -1.38 1.08
N LEU A 134 -12.37 -0.32 1.70
CA LEU A 134 -13.20 0.62 2.48
C LEU A 134 -14.04 1.58 1.63
N ASP A 135 -13.79 1.60 0.32
CA ASP A 135 -14.43 2.50 -0.64
C ASP A 135 -14.23 3.98 -0.27
N LEU A 136 -12.99 4.35 0.02
CA LEU A 136 -12.64 5.70 0.43
C LEU A 136 -12.97 6.71 -0.68
N SER A 137 -13.66 7.78 -0.30
CA SER A 137 -13.84 8.97 -1.14
C SER A 137 -12.48 9.62 -1.42
N ASN A 138 -12.42 10.43 -2.49
CA ASN A 138 -11.20 11.17 -2.85
C ASN A 138 -10.68 12.04 -1.69
N LYS A 139 -11.58 12.70 -0.95
CA LYS A 139 -11.23 13.49 0.24
C LYS A 139 -10.62 12.64 1.35
N GLN A 140 -11.15 11.44 1.58
CA GLN A 140 -10.59 10.52 2.58
C GLN A 140 -9.23 9.97 2.12
N ALA A 141 -9.07 9.67 0.83
CA ALA A 141 -7.79 9.26 0.26
C ALA A 141 -6.73 10.39 0.39
N ASP A 142 -7.11 11.65 0.13
CA ASP A 142 -6.23 12.81 0.34
C ASP A 142 -5.83 12.95 1.82
N THR A 143 -6.78 12.76 2.74
CA THR A 143 -6.53 12.82 4.18
C THR A 143 -5.53 11.75 4.60
N MET A 144 -5.74 10.51 4.13
CA MET A 144 -4.83 9.40 4.39
C MET A 144 -3.45 9.66 3.79
N ALA A 145 -3.37 10.16 2.56
CA ALA A 145 -2.09 10.52 1.94
C ALA A 145 -1.32 11.55 2.79
N ALA A 146 -2.00 12.58 3.31
CA ALA A 146 -1.37 13.55 4.20
C ALA A 146 -0.87 12.93 5.51
N LYS A 147 -1.64 12.01 6.13
CA LYS A 147 -1.25 11.34 7.39
C LYS A 147 -0.09 10.37 7.22
N TYR A 148 -0.03 9.68 6.08
CA TYR A 148 0.94 8.63 5.78
C TYR A 148 2.02 9.08 4.81
N ALA A 149 2.21 10.39 4.64
CA ALA A 149 3.24 10.98 3.79
C ALA A 149 4.66 10.49 4.12
N HIS A 150 4.95 10.25 5.40
CA HIS A 150 6.25 9.74 5.86
C HIS A 150 6.40 8.22 5.69
N VAL A 151 5.31 7.48 5.50
CA VAL A 151 5.31 6.01 5.32
C VAL A 151 5.42 5.63 3.85
N LEU A 152 4.83 6.43 2.96
CA LEU A 152 4.95 6.25 1.51
C LEU A 152 5.45 7.55 0.85
N PRO A 153 6.73 7.93 1.03
CA PRO A 153 7.23 9.26 0.70
C PRO A 153 7.07 9.63 -0.78
N MET A 154 7.43 8.72 -1.69
CA MET A 154 7.43 9.00 -3.12
C MET A 154 6.03 9.13 -3.71
N VAL A 155 4.98 8.61 -3.06
CA VAL A 155 3.59 8.77 -3.53
C VAL A 155 2.79 9.70 -2.64
N PHE A 156 2.68 9.38 -1.34
CA PHE A 156 1.92 10.17 -0.38
C PHE A 156 2.64 11.45 0.04
N GLY A 157 3.96 11.41 0.24
CA GLY A 157 4.76 12.62 0.50
C GLY A 157 4.73 13.62 -0.66
N LYS A 158 4.57 13.12 -1.89
CA LYS A 158 4.43 13.94 -3.10
C LYS A 158 2.96 14.09 -3.57
N TRP A 159 1.97 13.68 -2.77
CA TRP A 159 0.57 13.56 -3.23
C TRP A 159 -0.02 14.86 -3.76
N GLY A 160 0.13 15.96 -3.00
CA GLY A 160 -0.35 17.27 -3.42
C GLY A 160 0.33 17.80 -4.69
N PHE A 161 1.63 17.55 -4.82
CA PHE A 161 2.41 17.87 -6.02
C PHE A 161 1.92 17.08 -7.23
N LEU A 162 1.81 15.76 -7.10
CA LEU A 162 1.34 14.89 -8.17
C LEU A 162 -0.07 15.28 -8.60
N LYS A 163 -0.99 15.48 -7.65
CA LYS A 163 -2.38 15.85 -7.92
C LYS A 163 -2.49 17.17 -8.70
N LYS A 164 -1.59 18.14 -8.46
CA LYS A 164 -1.52 19.39 -9.25
C LYS A 164 -1.14 19.17 -10.71
N ILE A 165 -0.39 18.11 -11.03
CA ILE A 165 0.11 17.84 -12.39
C ILE A 165 -0.76 16.81 -13.12
N ILE A 166 -1.17 15.75 -12.43
CA ILE A 166 -1.88 14.60 -13.02
C ILE A 166 -3.34 14.48 -12.60
N GLY A 167 -3.83 15.38 -11.76
CA GLY A 167 -5.24 15.40 -11.33
C GLY A 167 -5.66 14.10 -10.64
N ASP A 168 -6.79 13.55 -11.07
CA ASP A 168 -7.39 12.35 -10.47
C ASP A 168 -6.64 11.05 -10.80
N GLU A 169 -5.63 11.09 -11.68
CA GLU A 169 -4.79 9.91 -11.97
C GLU A 169 -4.00 9.44 -10.72
N VAL A 170 -3.82 10.30 -9.70
CA VAL A 170 -3.25 9.89 -8.39
C VAL A 170 -4.04 8.76 -7.72
N TYR A 171 -5.36 8.69 -7.94
CA TYR A 171 -6.20 7.66 -7.33
C TYR A 171 -6.07 6.29 -8.00
N ARG A 172 -5.27 6.17 -9.08
CA ARG A 172 -4.92 4.88 -9.67
C ARG A 172 -4.13 3.97 -8.74
N LEU A 173 -3.67 4.48 -7.59
CA LEU A 173 -3.23 3.64 -6.48
C LEU A 173 -4.27 2.59 -6.07
N LYS A 174 -5.58 2.85 -6.30
CA LYS A 174 -6.67 1.86 -6.14
C LYS A 174 -6.46 0.60 -6.98
N ILE A 175 -5.85 0.73 -8.15
CA ILE A 175 -5.52 -0.41 -9.00
C ILE A 175 -4.44 -1.28 -8.35
N LEU A 176 -3.43 -0.67 -7.71
CA LEU A 176 -2.40 -1.39 -6.94
C LEU A 176 -3.05 -2.16 -5.82
N ALA A 177 -3.85 -1.45 -5.04
CA ALA A 177 -4.54 -1.97 -3.86
C ALA A 177 -5.37 -3.22 -4.18
N GLY A 178 -6.03 -3.23 -5.35
CA GLY A 178 -6.77 -4.38 -5.87
C GLY A 178 -5.93 -5.54 -6.40
N GLY A 179 -4.59 -5.43 -6.41
CA GLY A 179 -3.66 -6.45 -6.91
C GLY A 179 -3.64 -6.60 -8.43
N LEU A 180 -4.22 -5.63 -9.16
CA LEU A 180 -4.20 -5.59 -10.61
C LEU A 180 -2.76 -5.36 -11.12
N PHE A 181 -2.46 -5.78 -12.34
CA PHE A 181 -1.17 -5.57 -13.04
C PHE A 181 0.11 -6.28 -12.56
N MET A 182 0.16 -6.91 -11.39
CA MET A 182 1.42 -7.58 -10.99
C MET A 182 1.81 -8.79 -11.86
N ASP A 183 0.86 -9.41 -12.58
CA ASP A 183 1.08 -10.63 -13.39
C ASP A 183 0.41 -10.57 -14.78
N ASN A 184 -0.01 -9.39 -15.25
CA ASN A 184 -0.75 -9.31 -16.52
C ASN A 184 0.20 -9.09 -17.72
N ILE A 185 0.59 -10.18 -18.38
CA ILE A 185 1.42 -10.16 -19.60
C ILE A 185 0.76 -9.35 -20.73
N GLN A 186 -0.57 -9.27 -20.77
CA GLN A 186 -1.28 -8.54 -21.83
C GLN A 186 -0.98 -7.04 -21.83
N ILE A 187 -0.44 -6.47 -20.74
CA ILE A 187 0.04 -5.08 -20.69
C ILE A 187 1.09 -4.81 -21.79
N ALA A 188 1.94 -5.78 -22.10
CA ALA A 188 2.96 -5.65 -23.15
C ALA A 188 2.34 -5.33 -24.52
N ASN A 189 1.11 -5.79 -24.77
CA ASN A 189 0.41 -5.56 -26.04
C ASN A 189 -0.32 -4.20 -26.08
N ILE A 190 -0.48 -3.54 -24.94
CA ILE A 190 -1.32 -2.34 -24.79
C ILE A 190 -0.50 -1.05 -24.88
N THR A 191 0.81 -1.12 -24.60
CA THR A 191 1.67 0.07 -24.53
C THR A 191 2.95 -0.16 -25.32
N ASN A 192 3.42 0.87 -26.03
CA ASN A 192 4.78 0.87 -26.62
C ASN A 192 5.87 1.07 -25.56
N PHE A 193 5.51 1.34 -24.30
CA PHE A 193 6.45 1.46 -23.20
C PHE A 193 6.78 0.08 -22.64
N PRO A 194 8.02 -0.14 -22.15
CA PRO A 194 8.46 -1.42 -21.60
C PRO A 194 7.90 -1.65 -20.18
N VAL A 195 6.58 -1.49 -20.02
CA VAL A 195 5.89 -1.60 -18.72
C VAL A 195 6.01 -3.03 -18.19
N TYR A 196 5.87 -4.03 -19.07
CA TYR A 196 5.99 -5.43 -18.67
C TYR A 196 7.38 -5.76 -18.14
N GLU A 197 8.43 -5.26 -18.80
CA GLU A 197 9.82 -5.42 -18.41
C GLU A 197 10.11 -4.72 -17.08
N LEU A 198 9.65 -3.49 -16.89
CA LEU A 198 9.80 -2.76 -15.63
C LEU A 198 9.09 -3.49 -14.48
N MET A 199 7.87 -3.98 -14.71
CA MET A 199 7.10 -4.73 -13.72
C MET A 199 7.75 -6.08 -13.38
N THR A 200 8.25 -6.79 -14.41
CA THR A 200 8.97 -8.05 -14.22
C THR A 200 10.26 -7.82 -13.44
N TYR A 201 11.02 -6.79 -13.78
CA TYR A 201 12.22 -6.43 -13.04
C TYR A 201 11.90 -6.03 -11.60
N LEU A 202 10.81 -5.29 -11.35
CA LEU A 202 10.37 -4.95 -10.00
C LEU A 202 10.13 -6.21 -9.15
N ASN A 203 9.47 -7.24 -9.71
CA ASN A 203 9.26 -8.51 -9.04
C ASN A 203 10.59 -9.23 -8.76
N VAL A 204 11.53 -9.21 -9.71
CA VAL A 204 12.86 -9.82 -9.53
C VAL A 204 13.68 -9.07 -8.47
N LYS A 205 13.68 -7.73 -8.48
CA LYS A 205 14.44 -6.87 -7.57
C LYS A 205 14.10 -7.17 -6.10
N TYR A 206 12.84 -7.44 -5.81
CA TYR A 206 12.35 -7.72 -4.46
C TYR A 206 12.00 -9.20 -4.21
N GLN A 207 12.39 -10.12 -5.10
CA GLN A 207 12.01 -11.54 -5.01
C GLN A 207 12.47 -12.18 -3.69
N ASN A 208 13.69 -11.86 -3.25
CA ASN A 208 14.26 -12.39 -2.01
C ASN A 208 13.59 -11.84 -0.75
N ASN A 209 12.78 -10.78 -0.88
CA ASN A 209 12.04 -10.15 0.22
C ASN A 209 10.59 -10.68 0.32
N PHE A 210 10.33 -11.85 -0.23
CA PHE A 210 8.98 -12.43 -0.27
C PHE A 210 8.40 -12.66 1.13
N GLU A 211 9.18 -13.23 2.06
CA GLU A 211 8.71 -13.49 3.43
C GLU A 211 8.85 -12.25 4.32
N GLN A 212 9.92 -11.48 4.14
CA GLN A 212 10.23 -10.31 4.95
C GLN A 212 10.86 -9.21 4.10
N ILE A 213 10.27 -8.02 4.18
CA ILE A 213 10.79 -6.80 3.57
C ILE A 213 10.84 -5.70 4.63
N ASN A 214 11.80 -4.79 4.53
CA ASN A 214 11.79 -3.60 5.37
C ASN A 214 10.71 -2.61 4.84
N GLU A 215 10.26 -1.66 5.67
CA GLU A 215 9.17 -0.78 5.26
C GLU A 215 9.54 0.18 4.13
N GLU A 216 10.78 0.64 4.12
CA GLU A 216 11.30 1.60 3.13
C GLU A 216 11.35 0.95 1.74
N ASP A 217 11.86 -0.28 1.65
CA ASP A 217 11.90 -1.11 0.44
C ASP A 217 10.49 -1.44 -0.07
N LEU A 218 9.55 -1.73 0.83
CA LEU A 218 8.15 -1.96 0.44
C LEU A 218 7.49 -0.66 -0.06
N ALA A 219 7.79 0.48 0.58
CA ALA A 219 7.32 1.79 0.14
C ALA A 219 7.88 2.11 -1.25
N ASP A 220 9.15 1.82 -1.49
CA ASP A 220 9.80 1.96 -2.79
C ASP A 220 9.17 1.02 -3.83
N GLN A 221 8.93 -0.24 -3.48
CA GLN A 221 8.27 -1.20 -4.36
C GLN A 221 6.86 -0.72 -4.78
N ILE A 222 6.05 -0.24 -3.83
CA ILE A 222 4.73 0.35 -4.08
C ILE A 222 4.86 1.59 -4.98
N SER A 223 5.87 2.41 -4.74
CA SER A 223 6.09 3.65 -5.48
C SER A 223 6.51 3.37 -6.93
N PHE A 224 7.46 2.46 -7.15
CA PHE A 224 7.87 2.05 -8.50
C PHE A 224 6.69 1.47 -9.28
N TRP A 225 5.89 0.63 -8.64
CA TRP A 225 4.66 0.10 -9.24
C TRP A 225 3.71 1.23 -9.63
N PHE A 226 3.50 2.22 -8.75
CA PHE A 226 2.58 3.33 -8.98
C PHE A 226 2.99 4.15 -10.20
N TYR A 227 4.26 4.58 -10.26
CA TYR A 227 4.77 5.34 -11.40
C TYR A 227 4.79 4.52 -12.70
N THR A 228 5.14 3.24 -12.62
CA THR A 228 5.11 2.33 -13.78
C THR A 228 3.69 2.15 -14.31
N THR A 229 2.70 2.08 -13.41
CA THR A 229 1.28 1.98 -13.79
C THR A 229 0.79 3.25 -14.49
N LEU A 230 1.30 4.42 -14.13
CA LEU A 230 0.99 5.69 -14.80
C LEU A 230 1.53 5.77 -16.25
N LEU A 231 2.30 4.78 -16.72
CA LEU A 231 2.67 4.63 -18.13
C LEU A 231 1.56 3.93 -18.94
N VAL A 232 0.71 3.13 -18.28
CA VAL A 232 -0.37 2.38 -18.93
C VAL A 232 -1.59 3.29 -19.16
N PRO A 233 -2.15 3.36 -20.38
CA PRO A 233 -3.37 4.13 -20.67
C PRO A 233 -4.52 3.87 -19.68
N SER A 234 -5.23 4.93 -19.28
CA SER A 234 -6.32 4.86 -18.31
C SER A 234 -7.61 4.25 -18.89
N ARG A 235 -7.71 4.15 -20.22
CA ARG A 235 -8.80 3.48 -20.94
C ARG A 235 -8.22 2.46 -21.94
N LEU A 236 -8.33 1.17 -21.64
CA LEU A 236 -8.13 0.11 -22.62
C LEU A 236 -9.32 0.13 -23.58
N GLY A 237 -9.19 0.73 -24.77
CA GLY A 237 -10.24 0.62 -25.79
C GLY A 237 -10.30 1.72 -26.85
N SER A 238 -9.61 2.86 -26.68
CA SER A 238 -9.49 3.83 -27.77
C SER A 238 -8.26 3.51 -28.63
N ALA A 239 -8.47 3.29 -29.92
CA ALA A 239 -7.49 2.87 -30.91
C ALA A 239 -6.34 3.86 -31.20
N LYS A 240 -6.11 4.86 -30.34
CA LYS A 240 -4.95 5.75 -30.42
C LYS A 240 -4.01 5.41 -29.26
N LYS A 241 -2.84 4.85 -29.60
CA LYS A 241 -1.71 4.62 -28.69
C LYS A 241 -1.40 5.90 -27.90
N GLN A 242 -1.94 6.04 -26.70
CA GLN A 242 -1.63 7.12 -25.77
C GLN A 242 -1.24 6.51 -24.43
N THR A 243 -0.14 6.98 -23.86
CA THR A 243 0.11 6.87 -22.43
C THR A 243 -1.05 7.51 -21.66
N SER A 244 -1.39 7.02 -20.46
CA SER A 244 -2.46 7.64 -19.64
C SER A 244 -2.16 9.09 -19.28
N LEU A 245 -0.88 9.39 -19.07
CA LEU A 245 -0.39 10.73 -18.87
C LEU A 245 0.19 11.26 -20.17
N ALA A 246 -0.16 12.49 -20.52
CA ALA A 246 0.46 13.15 -21.64
C ALA A 246 1.96 13.38 -21.34
N LEU A 247 2.81 13.26 -22.37
CA LEU A 247 4.27 13.34 -22.23
C LEU A 247 4.74 14.67 -21.59
N ASN A 248 3.96 15.74 -21.73
CA ASN A 248 4.18 17.01 -21.04
C ASN A 248 3.98 16.91 -19.51
N GLN A 249 3.06 16.10 -19.01
CA GLN A 249 2.86 15.87 -17.57
C GLN A 249 4.05 15.12 -16.97
N TRP A 250 4.53 14.07 -17.62
CA TRP A 250 5.76 13.37 -17.21
C TRP A 250 6.98 14.30 -17.20
N LYS A 251 7.15 15.09 -18.27
CA LYS A 251 8.21 16.11 -18.31
C LYS A 251 8.09 17.10 -17.15
N LYS A 252 6.88 17.52 -16.80
CA LYS A 252 6.64 18.45 -15.68
C LYS A 252 6.98 17.82 -14.34
N ILE A 253 6.54 16.58 -14.07
CA ILE A 253 6.88 15.84 -12.84
C ILE A 253 8.40 15.82 -12.63
N PHE A 254 9.15 15.37 -13.63
CA PHE A 254 10.59 15.19 -13.50
C PHE A 254 11.40 16.48 -13.61
N LYS A 255 10.83 17.54 -14.19
CA LYS A 255 11.45 18.87 -14.20
C LYS A 255 11.29 19.56 -12.85
N ASP A 256 10.09 19.48 -12.28
CA ASP A 256 9.73 20.20 -11.06
C ASP A 256 10.16 19.41 -9.78
N ASP A 257 10.48 18.12 -9.91
CA ASP A 257 11.03 17.28 -8.83
C ASP A 257 12.25 16.45 -9.31
N PRO A 258 13.48 17.01 -9.20
CA PRO A 258 14.72 16.32 -9.61
C PRO A 258 15.07 15.11 -8.74
N GLU A 259 14.65 15.10 -7.48
CA GLU A 259 14.86 13.98 -6.55
C GLU A 259 14.06 12.76 -7.05
N LEU A 260 12.77 12.96 -7.31
CA LEU A 260 11.90 11.92 -7.86
C LEU A 260 12.40 11.42 -9.22
N LYS A 261 12.89 12.32 -10.06
CA LYS A 261 13.52 11.95 -11.34
C LYS A 261 14.71 11.01 -11.09
N THR A 262 15.65 11.41 -10.25
CA THR A 262 16.87 10.64 -9.99
C THR A 262 16.53 9.26 -9.42
N TRP A 263 15.63 9.21 -8.45
CA TRP A 263 15.17 7.96 -7.83
C TRP A 263 14.48 7.03 -8.85
N TYR A 264 13.52 7.53 -9.64
CA TYR A 264 12.78 6.68 -10.58
C TYR A 264 13.64 6.23 -11.76
N TYR A 265 14.47 7.12 -12.33
CA TYR A 265 15.37 6.74 -13.42
C TYR A 265 16.49 5.81 -12.94
N GLY A 266 16.94 5.90 -11.68
CA GLY A 266 17.84 4.90 -11.11
C GLY A 266 17.27 3.49 -11.15
N PHE A 267 15.97 3.33 -10.86
CA PHE A 267 15.28 2.05 -11.03
C PHE A 267 15.17 1.60 -12.50
N VAL A 268 14.99 2.53 -13.44
CA VAL A 268 14.97 2.22 -14.87
C VAL A 268 16.35 1.79 -15.36
N ASP A 269 17.41 2.46 -14.94
CA ASP A 269 18.80 2.13 -15.31
C ASP A 269 19.20 0.76 -14.77
N ASP A 270 18.82 0.47 -13.52
CA ASP A 270 18.92 -0.85 -12.90
C ASP A 270 18.24 -1.94 -13.77
N ALA A 271 17.02 -1.68 -14.25
CA ALA A 271 16.28 -2.61 -15.12
C ALA A 271 17.00 -2.83 -16.45
N ILE A 272 17.48 -1.75 -17.08
CA ILE A 272 18.25 -1.79 -18.33
C ILE A 272 19.52 -2.64 -18.15
N ALA A 273 20.24 -2.43 -17.06
CA ALA A 273 21.45 -3.19 -16.74
C ALA A 273 21.15 -4.69 -16.54
N PHE A 274 20.07 -5.01 -15.82
CA PHE A 274 19.62 -6.39 -15.61
C PHE A 274 19.33 -7.11 -16.92
N TYR A 275 18.50 -6.52 -17.78
CA TYR A 275 18.12 -7.13 -19.07
C TYR A 275 19.30 -7.20 -20.04
N SER A 276 20.14 -6.15 -20.10
CA SER A 276 21.34 -6.15 -20.93
C SER A 276 22.30 -7.28 -20.54
N LYS A 277 22.49 -7.52 -19.24
CA LYS A 277 23.30 -8.63 -18.73
C LYS A 277 22.69 -9.99 -19.11
N ARG A 278 21.38 -10.18 -18.90
CA ARG A 278 20.69 -11.43 -19.27
C ARG A 278 20.75 -11.72 -20.76
N PHE A 279 20.53 -10.71 -21.60
CA PHE A 279 20.57 -10.86 -23.05
C PHE A 279 21.97 -11.24 -23.54
N LYS A 280 23.03 -10.65 -22.96
CA LYS A 280 24.42 -11.08 -23.23
C LYS A 280 24.66 -12.55 -22.86
N THR A 281 24.10 -13.02 -21.74
CA THR A 281 24.23 -14.43 -21.34
C THR A 281 23.47 -15.37 -22.27
N ILE A 282 22.24 -15.00 -22.67
CA ILE A 282 21.43 -15.80 -23.60
C ILE A 282 22.13 -15.92 -24.96
N LYS A 283 22.68 -14.83 -25.50
CA LYS A 283 23.44 -14.86 -26.76
C LYS A 283 24.65 -15.80 -26.73
N LYS A 284 25.24 -16.07 -25.58
CA LYS A 284 26.33 -17.05 -25.45
C LYS A 284 25.84 -18.50 -25.63
N LEU A 285 24.53 -18.75 -25.49
CA LEU A 285 23.95 -20.05 -25.76
C LEU A 285 23.89 -20.34 -27.26
N ASP A 286 23.87 -19.32 -28.13
CA ASP A 286 23.94 -19.51 -29.59
C ASP A 286 25.31 -20.08 -30.03
N SER A 287 26.31 -20.01 -29.15
CA SER A 287 27.67 -20.54 -29.35
C SER A 287 27.98 -21.83 -28.58
N LEU A 288 26.97 -22.47 -27.97
CA LEU A 288 27.05 -23.83 -27.43
C LEU A 288 26.67 -24.85 -28.50
#